data_AF-A0A848WLJ6-F1
#
_entry.id   AF-A0A848WLJ6-F1
#
_cell.length_a   1.000
_cell.length_b   1.000
_cell.length_c   1.000
_cell.angle_alpha   90.00
_cell.angle_beta   90.00
_cell.angle_gamma   90.00
#
_symmetry.space_group_name_H-M   'P 1'
#
loop_
_entity.id
_entity.type
_entity.pdbx_description
1 polymer ?
#
loop_
_entity_poly.entity_id
_entity_poly.type
_entity_poly.pdbx_seq_one_letter_code
_entity_poly.pdbx_strand_id
1 'polypeptide(L)' 'MIVNVVDLREKQYRWKSILAVVESAAKNNVADDADVTEAALGVEIDYAEREDISVRDAFIWAEQVQGKVTLYLYDKDKGK' A
#
# COMPACT_ATOMS: atom_id res chain seq x y z
N MET A 1 -9.87 -0.57 3.28
CA MET A 1 -9.47 -1.61 4.27
C MET A 1 -8.15 -2.19 3.84
N ILE A 2 -7.13 -2.05 4.68
CA ILE A 2 -5.83 -2.68 4.42
C ILE A 2 -5.95 -4.18 4.66
N VAL A 3 -5.64 -4.99 3.65
CA VAL A 3 -5.60 -6.46 3.78
C VAL A 3 -4.18 -6.99 3.86
N ASN A 4 -3.24 -6.28 3.23
CA ASN A 4 -1.82 -6.64 3.20
C ASN A 4 -0.97 -5.40 3.48
N VAL A 5 0.12 -5.61 4.21
CA VAL A 5 1.17 -4.60 4.41
C VAL A 5 2.50 -5.23 4.03
N VAL A 6 3.22 -4.59 3.11
CA VAL A 6 4.54 -5.02 2.66
C VAL A 6 5.54 -3.91 2.98
N ASP A 7 6.36 -4.13 4.01
CA ASP A 7 7.41 -3.18 4.40
C ASP A 7 8.73 -3.53 3.70
N LEU A 8 9.07 -2.75 2.67
CA LEU A 8 10.28 -2.90 1.85
C LEU A 8 11.37 -1.88 2.22
N ARG A 9 11.23 -1.22 3.37
CA ARG A 9 12.23 -0.28 3.89
C ARG A 9 13.45 -1.04 4.40
N GLU A 10 14.64 -0.63 3.97
CA GLU A 10 15.90 -1.04 4.59
C GLU A 10 16.06 -0.39 5.96
N LYS A 11 15.60 0.85 6.11
CA LYS A 11 15.76 1.64 7.34
C LYS A 11 14.44 1.74 8.06
N GLN A 12 13.93 0.59 8.51
CA GLN A 12 12.58 0.44 9.10
C GLN A 12 12.29 1.40 10.25
N TYR A 13 13.30 1.83 11.02
CA TYR A 13 13.16 2.80 12.12
C TYR A 13 13.01 4.27 11.68
N ARG A 14 13.16 4.57 10.38
CA ARG A 14 12.85 5.89 9.82
C ARG A 14 11.35 6.00 9.58
N TRP A 15 10.62 6.47 10.58
CA TRP A 15 9.15 6.52 10.54
C TRP A 15 8.59 7.86 10.08
N LYS A 16 9.41 8.91 10.09
CA LYS A 16 8.95 10.28 9.86
C LYS A 16 8.67 10.59 8.38
N SER A 17 9.44 9.99 7.48
CA SER A 17 9.42 10.33 6.06
C SER A 17 9.76 9.07 5.27
N ILE A 18 8.78 8.58 4.53
CA ILE A 18 8.84 7.38 3.69
C ILE A 18 8.16 7.65 2.35
N LEU A 19 8.31 6.72 1.41
CA LEU A 19 7.42 6.60 0.26
C LEU A 19 6.42 5.48 0.57
N ALA A 20 5.13 5.76 0.38
CA ALA A 20 4.07 4.77 0.55
C ALA A 20 3.30 4.61 -0.77
N VAL A 21 3.00 3.37 -1.13
CA VAL A 21 2.22 3.01 -2.32
C VAL A 21 1.03 2.17 -1.89
N VAL A 22 -0.13 2.43 -2.49
CA VAL A 22 -1.36 1.67 -2.27
C VAL A 22 -1.84 1.12 -3.61
N GLU A 23 -2.13 -0.17 -3.64
CA GLU A 23 -2.64 -0.88 -4.83
C GLU A 23 -3.86 -1.74 -4.45
N SER A 24 -4.74 -2.02 -5.42
CA SER A 24 -5.86 -2.95 -5.20
C SER A 24 -5.33 -4.35 -4.89
N ALA A 25 -5.77 -4.90 -3.76
CA ALA A 25 -5.43 -6.28 -3.38
C ALA A 25 -6.08 -7.31 -4.30
N ALA A 26 -7.23 -6.99 -4.91
CA ALA A 26 -7.91 -7.88 -5.84
C ALA A 26 -7.08 -8.08 -7.12
N LYS A 27 -6.37 -7.04 -7.58
CA LYS A 27 -5.47 -7.13 -8.74
C LYS A 27 -4.09 -7.72 -8.41
N ASN A 28 -3.59 -7.52 -7.19
CA ASN A 28 -2.30 -8.06 -6.79
C ASN A 28 -2.33 -9.56 -6.45
N ASN A 29 -3.49 -10.10 -6.10
CA ASN A 29 -3.65 -11.52 -5.75
C ASN A 29 -4.08 -12.40 -6.95
N VAL A 30 -3.78 -12.02 -8.20
CA VAL A 30 -4.16 -12.80 -9.41
C VAL A 30 -3.15 -13.93 -9.69
N ALA A 31 -2.67 -14.61 -8.64
CA ALA A 31 -1.84 -15.80 -8.79
C ALA A 31 -2.70 -17.06 -8.62
N ASP A 32 -2.38 -18.12 -9.38
CA ASP A 32 -3.17 -19.36 -9.42
C ASP A 32 -3.24 -20.09 -8.07
N ASP A 33 -2.32 -19.81 -7.15
CA ASP A 33 -2.21 -20.39 -5.81
C ASP A 33 -2.49 -19.40 -4.67
N ALA A 34 -2.96 -18.19 -4.98
CA ALA A 34 -3.21 -17.16 -3.98
C ALA A 34 -4.65 -17.16 -3.44
N ASP A 35 -4.80 -16.68 -2.21
CA ASP A 35 -6.10 -16.31 -1.66
C ASP A 35 -6.64 -15.09 -2.42
N VAL A 36 -7.49 -15.35 -3.41
CA VAL A 36 -8.11 -14.30 -4.24
C VAL A 36 -9.09 -13.50 -3.39
N THR A 37 -8.94 -12.19 -3.42
CA THR A 37 -9.95 -11.28 -2.88
C THR A 37 -10.84 -10.77 -4.00
N GLU A 38 -12.16 -10.88 -3.82
CA GLU A 38 -13.10 -10.34 -4.81
C GLU A 38 -12.94 -8.81 -4.92
N ALA A 39 -12.91 -8.33 -6.16
CA ALA A 39 -12.96 -6.90 -6.46
C ALA A 39 -14.26 -6.30 -5.94
N ALA A 40 -14.17 -5.16 -5.27
CA ALA A 40 -15.36 -4.45 -4.82
C ALA A 40 -16.10 -3.82 -6.03
N LEU A 41 -17.44 -3.84 -6.00
CA LEU A 41 -18.25 -3.10 -6.98
C LEU A 41 -18.08 -1.59 -6.74
N GLY A 42 -17.21 -0.92 -7.51
CA GLY A 42 -16.94 0.52 -7.39
C GLY A 42 -15.69 1.00 -8.13
N VAL A 43 -15.34 2.28 -7.97
CA VAL A 43 -14.06 2.82 -8.46
C VAL A 43 -12.95 2.34 -7.53
N GLU A 44 -12.25 1.28 -7.92
CA GLU A 44 -11.04 0.82 -7.24
C GLU A 44 -9.86 1.73 -7.62
N ILE A 45 -9.03 2.06 -6.62
CA ILE A 45 -7.72 2.62 -6.90
C ILE A 45 -6.84 1.48 -7.41
N ASP A 46 -6.43 1.58 -8.67
CA ASP A 46 -5.45 0.66 -9.25
C ASP A 46 -4.07 0.86 -8.61
N TYR A 47 -3.69 2.13 -8.48
CA TYR A 47 -2.40 2.54 -7.95
C TYR A 47 -2.48 3.98 -7.45
N ALA A 48 -1.88 4.25 -6.30
CA ALA A 48 -1.61 5.60 -5.83
C ALA A 48 -0.35 5.61 -4.96
N GLU A 49 0.40 6.70 -4.98
CA GLU A 49 1.60 6.88 -4.16
C GLU A 49 1.58 8.20 -3.40
N ARG A 50 2.28 8.23 -2.26
CA ARG A 50 2.54 9.43 -1.47
C ARG A 50 3.95 9.41 -0.91
N GLU A 51 4.64 10.52 -1.09
CA GLU A 51 5.98 10.75 -0.56
C GLU A 51 5.97 11.70 0.64
N ASP A 52 7.05 11.63 1.41
CA ASP A 52 7.33 12.52 2.55
C ASP A 52 6.28 12.49 3.65
N ILE A 53 5.58 11.35 3.75
CA ILE A 53 4.61 11.09 4.80
C ILE A 53 5.23 10.22 5.90
N SER A 54 4.68 10.30 7.11
CA SER A 54 5.06 9.37 8.16
C SER A 54 4.44 8.00 7.93
N VAL A 55 5.01 6.96 8.54
CA VAL A 55 4.40 5.60 8.53
C VAL A 55 2.96 5.67 9.03
N ARG A 56 2.70 6.42 10.12
CA ARG A 56 1.35 6.60 10.66
C ARG A 56 0.40 7.19 9.63
N ASP A 57 0.83 8.23 8.93
CA ASP A 57 -0.01 8.91 7.93
C ASP A 57 -0.25 8.00 6.72
N ALA A 58 0.70 7.13 6.37
CA ALA A 58 0.53 6.12 5.33
C ALA A 58 -0.60 5.15 5.66
N PHE A 59 -0.65 4.63 6.90
CA PHE A 59 -1.74 3.75 7.34
C PHE A 59 -3.09 4.47 7.36
N ILE A 60 -3.15 5.70 7.89
CA ILE A 60 -4.39 6.50 7.90
C ILE A 60 -4.89 6.73 6.48
N TRP A 61 -3.99 7.08 5.57
CA TRP A 61 -4.31 7.30 4.16
C TRP A 61 -4.82 6.01 3.48
N ALA A 62 -4.12 4.89 3.65
CA ALA A 62 -4.51 3.62 3.04
C ALA A 62 -5.85 3.10 3.55
N GLU A 63 -6.20 3.32 4.82
CA GLU A 63 -7.52 2.97 5.36
C GLU A 63 -8.66 3.80 4.77
N GLN A 64 -8.38 5.02 4.31
CA GLN A 64 -9.37 5.89 3.66
C GLN A 64 -9.61 5.52 2.19
N VAL A 65 -8.77 4.66 1.60
CA VAL A 65 -8.97 4.18 0.24
C VAL A 65 -10.13 3.18 0.20
N GLN A 66 -11.04 3.39 -0.75
CA GLN A 66 -12.16 2.47 -0.98
C GLN A 66 -11.65 1.14 -1.55
N GLY A 67 -12.19 0.04 -1.04
CA GLY A 67 -11.81 -1.31 -1.43
C GLY A 67 -10.80 -1.97 -0.50
N LYS A 68 -10.35 -3.16 -0.91
CA LYS A 68 -9.31 -3.94 -0.25
C LYS A 68 -7.98 -3.57 -0.88
N VAL A 69 -7.01 -3.15 -0.07
CA VAL A 69 -5.74 -2.64 -0.59
C VAL A 69 -4.53 -3.31 0.04
N THR A 70 -3.46 -3.34 -0.73
CA THR A 70 -2.11 -3.64 -0.25
C THR A 70 -1.36 -2.33 -0.06
N LEU A 71 -0.81 -2.11 1.14
CA LEU A 71 0.05 -0.97 1.45
C LEU A 71 1.52 -1.39 1.37
N TYR A 72 2.28 -0.74 0.51
CA TYR A 72 3.72 -0.90 0.38
C TYR A 72 4.45 0.29 1.01
N LEU A 73 5.51 0.02 1.77
CA LEU A 73 6.35 1.04 2.39
C LEU A 73 7.78 0.95 1.84
N TYR A 74 8.33 2.09 1.42
CA TYR A 74 9.68 2.23 0.86
C TYR A 74 10.47 3.33 1.56
N ASP A 75 11.80 3.22 1.54
CA ASP A 75 12.64 4.33 1.96
C ASP A 75 12.54 5.46 0.93
N LYS A 76 12.31 6.69 1.37
CA LYS A 76 12.27 7.87 0.49
C LYS A 76 13.53 8.01 -0.37
N ASP A 77 14.69 7.64 0.19
CA ASP A 77 15.99 7.83 -0.45
C ASP A 77 16.28 6.85 -1.61
N LYS A 78 15.40 5.88 -1.89
CA LYS A 78 15.61 4.89 -2.96
C LYS A 78 15.11 5.34 -4.34
N GLY A 79 14.48 6.50 -4.44
CA GLY A 79 14.18 7.15 -5.71
C GLY A 79 15.29 8.12 -6.12
N LYS A 80 16.23 7.66 -6.95
CA LYS A 80 17.07 8.53 -7.80
C LYS A 80 17.06 8.00 -9.22
#